data_AF-A0A7J8F8V3-F1
#
_entry.id   AF-A0A7J8F8V3-F1
#
_cell.length_a   1.000
_cell.length_b   1.000
_cell.length_c   1.000
_cell.angle_alpha   90.00
_cell.angle_beta   90.00
_cell.angle_gamma   90.00
#
_symmetry.space_group_name_H-M   'P 1'
#
loop_
_entity.id
_entity.type
_entity.pdbx_description
1 polymer ?
#
loop_
_entity_poly.entity_id
_entity_poly.type
_entity_poly.pdbx_seq_one_letter_code
_entity_poly.pdbx_strand_id
1 'polypeptide(L)'
;MQLLAQALKRKPDLFLCERLDVKAVFQCAVLALKFPEAPTVKASCGFFTELLPRCGEVEPVGKVVQEDGRMLLIAVLEAIGGQASRSLMDCFADILFALNKHCFSLLSMWIKEALQPPGFPSARLSPEQKDTFSQQILRERVNKRRVKEMVKEFTLLCRGLHGTDYTADY
;
A
#
# COMPACT_ATOMS: atom_id res chain seq x y z
N MET A 1 -14.32 -4.47 -6.30
CA MET A 1 -13.01 -3.92 -6.71
C MET A 1 -12.49 -4.46 -8.05
N GLN A 2 -12.67 -5.76 -8.39
CA GLN A 2 -12.15 -6.32 -9.66
C GLN A 2 -12.66 -5.62 -10.94
N LEU A 3 -13.96 -5.29 -11.01
CA LEU A 3 -14.55 -4.55 -12.13
C LEU A 3 -13.86 -3.19 -12.34
N LEU A 4 -13.65 -2.45 -11.26
CA LEU A 4 -13.02 -1.12 -11.29
C LEU A 4 -11.55 -1.21 -11.70
N ALA A 5 -10.83 -2.24 -11.23
CA ALA A 5 -9.46 -2.50 -11.67
C ALA A 5 -9.41 -2.80 -13.18
N GLN A 6 -10.35 -3.58 -13.70
CA GLN A 6 -10.43 -3.87 -15.13
C GLN A 6 -10.79 -2.62 -15.96
N ALA A 7 -11.67 -1.76 -15.44
CA ALA A 7 -11.98 -0.47 -16.05
C ALA A 7 -10.72 0.40 -16.16
N LEU A 8 -9.97 0.58 -15.07
CA LEU A 8 -8.69 1.31 -15.06
C LEU A 8 -7.65 0.72 -16.03
N LYS A 9 -7.63 -0.61 -16.17
CA LYS A 9 -6.67 -1.28 -17.04
C LYS A 9 -6.99 -1.15 -18.53
N ARG A 10 -8.28 -1.17 -18.89
CA ARG A 10 -8.72 -1.27 -20.29
C ARG A 10 -9.28 0.03 -20.85
N LYS A 11 -9.87 0.86 -19.99
CA LYS A 11 -10.57 2.09 -20.36
C LYS A 11 -10.49 3.13 -19.23
N PRO A 12 -9.30 3.71 -18.96
CA PRO A 12 -9.09 4.66 -17.86
C PRO A 12 -10.00 5.90 -17.89
N ASP A 13 -10.41 6.32 -19.10
CA ASP A 13 -11.32 7.42 -19.37
C ASP A 13 -12.70 7.26 -18.72
N LEU A 14 -13.10 6.04 -18.33
CA LEU A 14 -14.31 5.85 -17.52
C LEU A 14 -14.26 6.58 -16.17
N PHE A 15 -13.06 6.85 -15.65
CA PHE A 15 -12.86 7.62 -14.41
C PHE A 15 -12.95 9.14 -14.60
N LEU A 16 -13.15 9.62 -15.84
CA LEU A 16 -13.47 11.02 -16.16
C LEU A 16 -14.99 11.29 -16.15
N CYS A 17 -15.81 10.24 -16.00
CA CYS A 17 -17.25 10.41 -15.99
C CYS A 17 -17.70 11.20 -14.75
N GLU A 18 -18.34 12.36 -14.94
CA GLU A 18 -18.83 13.22 -13.85
C GLU A 18 -19.82 12.54 -12.91
N ARG A 19 -20.48 11.47 -13.39
CA ARG A 19 -21.41 10.68 -12.57
C ARG A 19 -20.71 9.65 -11.67
N LEU A 20 -19.41 9.42 -11.87
CA LEU A 20 -18.63 8.52 -11.04
C LEU A 20 -18.01 9.30 -9.88
N ASP A 21 -18.41 8.94 -8.65
CA ASP A 21 -17.76 9.45 -7.45
C ASP A 21 -16.44 8.71 -7.20
N VAL A 22 -15.37 9.24 -7.78
CA VAL A 22 -14.01 8.69 -7.66
C VAL A 22 -13.53 8.69 -6.20
N LYS A 23 -13.96 9.68 -5.40
CA LYS A 23 -13.56 9.80 -3.99
C LYS A 23 -14.21 8.70 -3.15
N ALA A 24 -15.52 8.49 -3.29
CA ALA A 24 -16.21 7.39 -2.62
C ALA A 24 -15.64 6.02 -3.02
N VAL A 25 -15.31 5.83 -4.30
CA VAL A 25 -14.68 4.59 -4.77
C VAL A 25 -13.32 4.36 -4.12
N PHE A 26 -12.48 5.40 -4.05
CA PHE A 26 -11.17 5.33 -3.39
C PHE A 26 -11.30 4.96 -1.92
N GLN A 27 -12.18 5.64 -1.19
CA GLN A 27 -12.43 5.39 0.24
C GLN A 27 -12.96 3.97 0.49
N CYS A 28 -13.91 3.51 -0.33
CA CYS A 28 -14.42 2.14 -0.28
C CYS A 28 -13.29 1.11 -0.45
N ALA A 29 -12.36 1.34 -1.38
CA ALA A 29 -11.22 0.47 -1.59
C ALA A 29 -10.26 0.47 -0.39
N VAL A 30 -10.00 1.63 0.22
CA VAL A 30 -9.16 1.71 1.43
C VAL A 30 -9.78 0.91 2.57
N LEU A 31 -11.09 1.05 2.81
CA LEU A 31 -11.80 0.28 3.82
C LEU A 31 -11.77 -1.23 3.54
N ALA A 32 -11.89 -1.63 2.27
CA ALA A 32 -11.83 -3.03 1.85
C ALA A 32 -10.47 -3.70 2.12
N LEU A 33 -9.39 -2.93 2.35
CA LEU A 33 -8.09 -3.49 2.77
C LEU A 33 -8.12 -4.06 4.20
N LYS A 34 -9.08 -3.63 5.02
CA LYS A 34 -9.23 -4.04 6.43
C LYS A 34 -10.23 -5.19 6.61
N PHE A 35 -10.81 -5.69 5.52
CA PHE A 35 -11.76 -6.79 5.58
C PHE A 35 -11.06 -8.09 5.99
N PRO A 36 -11.73 -8.98 6.74
CA PRO A 36 -11.13 -10.24 7.16
C PRO A 36 -10.94 -11.22 6.00
N GLU A 37 -11.71 -11.09 4.90
CA GLU A 37 -11.66 -11.99 3.78
C GLU A 37 -10.48 -11.69 2.84
N ALA A 38 -9.50 -12.58 2.80
CA ALA A 38 -8.34 -12.49 1.91
C ALA A 38 -8.68 -12.21 0.42
N PRO A 39 -9.72 -12.84 -0.19
CA PRO A 39 -10.10 -12.52 -1.56
C PRO A 39 -10.52 -11.05 -1.76
N THR A 40 -11.22 -10.47 -0.79
CA THR A 40 -11.67 -9.07 -0.83
C THR A 40 -10.47 -8.12 -0.76
N VAL A 41 -9.55 -8.38 0.18
CA VAL A 41 -8.33 -7.58 0.33
C VAL A 41 -7.47 -7.67 -0.94
N LYS A 42 -7.27 -8.87 -1.50
CA LYS A 42 -6.54 -9.06 -2.77
C LYS A 42 -7.16 -8.25 -3.91
N ALA A 43 -8.49 -8.25 -4.02
CA ALA A 43 -9.18 -7.47 -5.04
C ALA A 43 -8.98 -5.96 -4.84
N SER A 44 -8.94 -5.48 -3.60
CA SER A 44 -8.65 -4.07 -3.30
C SER A 44 -7.19 -3.70 -3.61
N CYS A 45 -6.22 -4.54 -3.24
CA CYS A 45 -4.82 -4.33 -3.62
C CYS A 45 -4.63 -4.28 -5.14
N GLY A 46 -5.33 -5.17 -5.86
CA GLY A 46 -5.34 -5.17 -7.33
C GLY A 46 -5.89 -3.88 -7.92
N PHE A 47 -6.95 -3.32 -7.32
CA PHE A 47 -7.49 -2.02 -7.72
C PHE A 47 -6.46 -0.90 -7.57
N PHE A 48 -5.81 -0.76 -6.42
CA PHE A 48 -4.79 0.28 -6.23
C PHE A 48 -3.57 0.11 -7.14
N THR A 49 -3.20 -1.13 -7.43
CA THR A 49 -2.09 -1.44 -8.36
C THR A 49 -2.39 -0.97 -9.79
N GLU A 50 -3.66 -0.95 -10.21
CA GLU A 50 -4.09 -0.43 -11.52
C GLU A 50 -4.43 1.07 -11.47
N LEU A 51 -4.83 1.60 -10.30
CA LEU A 51 -5.20 3.01 -10.09
C LEU A 51 -3.98 3.94 -10.08
N LEU A 52 -2.97 3.62 -9.26
CA LEU A 52 -1.81 4.50 -9.03
C LEU A 52 -1.00 4.83 -10.29
N PRO A 53 -0.84 3.94 -11.28
CA PRO A 53 -0.24 4.29 -12.56
C PRO A 53 -0.98 5.39 -13.34
N ARG A 54 -2.25 5.66 -13.03
CA ARG A 54 -3.11 6.62 -13.74
C ARG A 54 -3.12 8.01 -13.13
N CYS A 55 -2.41 8.26 -12.03
CA CYS A 55 -2.38 9.56 -11.35
C CYS A 55 -1.97 10.73 -12.26
N GLY A 56 -1.10 10.49 -13.24
CA GLY A 56 -0.66 11.51 -14.21
C GLY A 56 -1.46 11.54 -15.52
N GLU A 57 -2.39 10.60 -15.71
CA GLU A 57 -3.16 10.42 -16.96
C GLU A 57 -4.62 10.84 -16.77
N VAL A 58 -5.21 10.55 -15.61
CA VAL A 58 -6.62 10.77 -15.31
C VAL A 58 -6.73 11.74 -14.14
N GLU A 59 -7.15 12.98 -14.42
CA GLU A 59 -7.14 14.08 -13.44
C GLU A 59 -7.91 13.77 -12.14
N PRO A 60 -9.15 13.21 -12.17
CA PRO A 60 -9.85 12.80 -10.93
C PRO A 60 -9.07 11.78 -10.09
N VAL A 61 -8.31 10.88 -10.73
CA VAL A 61 -7.48 9.88 -10.04
C VAL A 61 -6.27 10.55 -9.39
N GLY A 62 -5.59 11.44 -10.12
CA GLY A 62 -4.48 12.22 -9.56
C GLY A 62 -4.90 13.05 -8.35
N LYS A 63 -6.05 13.72 -8.45
CA LYS A 63 -6.61 14.55 -7.38
C LYS A 63 -6.95 13.73 -6.14
N VAL A 64 -7.67 12.61 -6.26
CA VAL A 64 -8.02 11.78 -5.10
C VAL A 64 -6.78 11.18 -4.43
N VAL A 65 -5.76 10.80 -5.21
CA VAL A 65 -4.52 10.26 -4.65
C VAL A 65 -3.75 11.36 -3.91
N GLN A 66 -3.72 12.59 -4.42
CA GLN A 66 -3.07 13.70 -3.72
C GLN A 66 -3.78 14.06 -2.41
N GLU A 67 -5.11 14.05 -2.38
CA GLU A 67 -5.92 14.40 -1.21
C GLU A 67 -5.96 13.27 -0.15
N ASP A 68 -6.28 12.05 -0.58
CA ASP A 68 -6.61 10.93 0.31
C ASP A 68 -5.53 9.82 0.31
N GLY A 69 -4.45 9.94 -0.48
CA GLY A 69 -3.41 8.91 -0.63
C GLY A 69 -2.65 8.58 0.65
N ARG A 70 -2.54 9.53 1.59
CA ARG A 70 -2.00 9.27 2.93
C ARG A 70 -2.83 8.23 3.70
N MET A 71 -4.15 8.23 3.53
CA MET A 71 -5.05 7.24 4.15
C MET A 71 -4.76 5.82 3.64
N LEU A 72 -4.52 5.69 2.33
CA LEU A 72 -4.08 4.42 1.74
C LEU A 72 -2.76 3.95 2.35
N LEU A 73 -1.75 4.82 2.46
CA LEU A 73 -0.46 4.45 3.04
C LEU A 73 -0.60 3.98 4.50
N ILE A 74 -1.41 4.66 5.30
CA ILE A 74 -1.68 4.27 6.70
C ILE A 74 -2.30 2.86 6.74
N ALA A 75 -3.35 2.60 5.95
CA ALA A 75 -3.99 1.29 5.90
C ALA A 75 -3.02 0.17 5.48
N VAL A 76 -2.13 0.45 4.52
CA VAL A 76 -1.08 -0.47 4.09
C VAL A 76 -0.08 -0.74 5.22
N LEU A 77 0.38 0.29 5.92
CA LEU A 77 1.32 0.15 7.04
C LEU A 77 0.69 -0.60 8.22
N GLU A 78 -0.59 -0.36 8.54
CA GLU A 78 -1.34 -1.11 9.55
C GLU A 78 -1.44 -2.61 9.21
N ALA A 79 -1.74 -2.93 7.95
CA ALA A 79 -1.79 -4.30 7.46
C ALA A 79 -0.43 -5.01 7.61
N ILE A 80 0.65 -4.35 7.20
CA ILE A 80 2.02 -4.84 7.35
C ILE A 80 2.43 -4.95 8.82
N GLY A 81 1.96 -4.00 9.65
CA GLY A 81 2.20 -3.93 11.09
C GLY A 81 1.58 -5.09 11.88
N GLY A 82 0.62 -5.80 11.32
CA GLY A 82 0.04 -6.98 11.97
C GLY A 82 -1.41 -7.25 11.63
N GLN A 83 -2.15 -6.24 11.15
CA GLN A 83 -3.61 -6.29 11.06
C GLN A 83 -4.14 -7.17 9.92
N ALA A 84 -3.32 -7.50 8.93
CA ALA A 84 -3.68 -8.43 7.85
C ALA A 84 -2.97 -9.77 7.98
N SER A 85 -3.46 -10.81 7.29
CA SER A 85 -2.76 -12.09 7.18
C SER A 85 -1.40 -11.94 6.47
N ARG A 86 -0.36 -12.67 6.92
CA ARG A 86 0.96 -12.71 6.27
C ARG A 86 0.91 -13.14 4.80
N SER A 87 -0.08 -13.96 4.44
CA SER A 87 -0.31 -14.41 3.05
C SER A 87 -0.62 -13.27 2.07
N LEU A 88 -0.94 -12.08 2.56
CA LEU A 88 -1.30 -10.91 1.78
C LEU A 88 -0.16 -9.89 1.62
N MET A 89 1.00 -10.10 2.26
CA MET A 89 2.08 -9.10 2.31
C MET A 89 2.62 -8.76 0.92
N ASP A 90 2.68 -9.74 0.01
CA ASP A 90 3.01 -9.51 -1.39
C ASP A 90 2.04 -8.53 -2.06
N CYS A 91 0.75 -8.59 -1.73
CA CYS A 91 -0.25 -7.68 -2.30
C CYS A 91 -0.10 -6.25 -1.75
N PHE A 92 0.24 -6.09 -0.48
CA PHE A 92 0.52 -4.78 0.11
C PHE A 92 1.84 -4.17 -0.39
N ALA A 93 2.85 -5.01 -0.60
CA ALA A 93 4.12 -4.61 -1.22
C ALA A 93 3.92 -4.09 -2.64
N ASP A 94 2.97 -4.67 -3.40
CA ASP A 94 2.63 -4.20 -4.74
C ASP A 94 2.07 -2.76 -4.72
N ILE A 95 1.27 -2.41 -3.71
CA ILE A 95 0.78 -1.03 -3.51
C ILE A 95 1.93 -0.09 -3.17
N LEU A 96 2.81 -0.46 -2.23
CA LEU A 96 3.99 0.35 -1.87
C LEU A 96 4.89 0.59 -3.08
N PHE A 97 5.12 -0.44 -3.90
CA PHE A 97 5.88 -0.32 -5.13
C PHE A 97 5.21 0.65 -6.12
N ALA A 98 3.89 0.55 -6.31
CA ALA A 98 3.14 1.45 -7.18
C ALA A 98 3.18 2.91 -6.69
N LEU A 99 3.03 3.15 -5.37
CA LEU A 99 3.20 4.47 -4.76
C LEU A 99 4.61 5.02 -4.99
N ASN A 100 5.64 4.18 -4.81
CA ASN A 100 7.02 4.60 -5.00
C ASN A 100 7.33 4.97 -6.46
N LYS A 101 6.81 4.17 -7.40
CA LYS A 101 7.04 4.38 -8.83
C LYS A 101 6.30 5.60 -9.37
N HIS A 102 5.04 5.80 -8.98
CA HIS A 102 4.14 6.78 -9.61
C HIS A 102 3.86 8.03 -8.76
N CYS A 103 4.06 7.95 -7.44
CA CYS A 103 3.75 9.01 -6.49
C CYS A 103 4.92 9.29 -5.53
N PHE A 104 6.15 9.19 -6.02
CA PHE A 104 7.37 9.24 -5.18
C PHE A 104 7.44 10.44 -4.23
N SER A 105 7.19 11.64 -4.76
CA SER A 105 7.23 12.89 -3.97
C SER A 105 6.28 12.83 -2.79
N LEU A 106 5.03 12.41 -3.04
CA LEU A 106 4.00 12.24 -2.02
C LEU A 106 4.37 11.12 -1.02
N LEU A 107 4.80 9.95 -1.52
CA LEU A 107 5.23 8.84 -0.66
C LEU A 107 6.37 9.26 0.28
N SER A 108 7.36 10.01 -0.23
CA SER A 108 8.52 10.43 0.55
C SER A 108 8.18 11.34 1.74
N MET A 109 7.11 12.11 1.61
CA MET A 109 6.55 12.93 2.68
C MET A 109 5.73 12.05 3.62
N TRP A 110 4.74 11.33 3.08
CA TRP A 110 3.78 10.59 3.89
C TRP A 110 4.42 9.47 4.71
N ILE A 111 5.42 8.75 4.18
CA ILE A 111 6.03 7.62 4.91
C ILE A 111 6.81 8.08 6.14
N LYS A 112 7.45 9.26 6.06
CA LYS A 112 8.17 9.85 7.19
C LYS A 112 7.18 10.24 8.28
N GLU A 113 6.15 11.00 7.91
CA GLU A 113 5.10 11.42 8.85
C GLU A 113 4.34 10.25 9.47
N ALA A 114 3.99 9.24 8.66
CA ALA A 114 3.22 8.09 9.13
C ALA A 114 3.99 7.25 10.14
N LEU A 115 5.32 7.17 10.05
CA LEU A 115 6.15 6.37 10.94
C LEU A 115 6.62 7.12 12.20
N GLN A 116 6.46 8.45 12.26
CA GLN A 116 6.83 9.26 13.44
C GLN A 116 6.16 8.81 14.74
N PRO A 117 4.84 8.49 14.79
CA PRO A 117 4.19 8.15 16.05
C PRO A 117 4.83 6.90 16.70
N PRO A 118 5.15 6.95 18.00
CA PRO A 118 5.67 5.79 18.71
C PRO A 118 4.64 4.66 18.68
N GLY A 119 5.12 3.42 18.54
CA GLY A 119 4.27 2.23 18.48
C GLY A 119 3.47 2.01 17.20
N PHE A 120 3.58 2.89 16.20
CA PHE A 120 3.08 2.63 14.85
C PHE A 120 4.21 2.24 13.89
N PRO A 121 4.06 1.21 13.01
CA PRO A 121 2.90 0.33 12.85
C PRO A 121 2.80 -0.80 13.87
N SER A 122 3.81 -0.97 14.73
CA SER A 122 3.81 -1.93 15.83
C SER A 122 4.63 -1.37 17.01
N ALA A 123 4.18 -1.68 18.23
CA ALA A 123 4.89 -1.36 19.48
C ALA A 123 6.26 -2.02 19.61
N ARG A 124 6.54 -3.04 18.78
CA ARG A 124 7.79 -3.81 18.80
C ARG A 124 8.93 -3.16 18.01
N LEU A 125 8.63 -2.12 17.22
CA LEU A 125 9.62 -1.50 16.35
C LEU A 125 10.43 -0.44 17.08
N SER A 126 11.75 -0.48 16.91
CA SER A 126 12.63 0.62 17.28
C SER A 126 12.55 1.78 16.27
N PRO A 127 12.91 3.02 16.65
CA PRO A 127 13.02 4.13 15.70
C PRO A 127 13.95 3.81 14.53
N GLU A 128 15.09 3.18 14.80
CA GLU A 128 16.07 2.79 13.77
C GLU A 128 15.50 1.81 12.74
N GLN A 129 14.67 0.85 13.17
CA GLN A 129 14.01 -0.10 12.28
C GLN A 129 13.00 0.60 11.36
N LYS A 130 12.26 1.59 11.88
CA LYS A 130 11.34 2.40 11.09
C LYS A 130 12.08 3.24 10.05
N ASP A 131 13.16 3.91 10.49
CA ASP A 131 13.99 4.73 9.61
C ASP A 131 14.62 3.89 8.50
N THR A 132 15.17 2.72 8.86
CA THR A 132 15.76 1.78 7.90
C THR A 132 14.73 1.33 6.86
N PHE A 133 13.53 0.91 7.30
CA PHE A 133 12.46 0.51 6.38
C PHE A 133 12.04 1.65 5.45
N SER A 134 11.85 2.87 5.99
CA SER A 134 11.46 4.03 5.19
C SER A 134 12.49 4.37 4.12
N GLN A 135 13.78 4.35 4.48
CA GLN A 135 14.88 4.65 3.55
C GLN A 135 15.00 3.58 2.47
N GLN A 136 14.89 2.31 2.86
CA GLN A 136 14.93 1.17 1.94
C GLN A 136 13.79 1.22 0.92
N ILE A 137 12.56 1.45 1.38
CA ILE A 137 11.39 1.61 0.50
C ILE A 137 11.61 2.78 -0.46
N LEU A 138 12.05 3.96 0.01
CA LEU A 138 12.24 5.13 -0.86
C LEU A 138 13.36 4.96 -1.89
N ARG A 139 14.37 4.11 -1.61
CA ARG A 139 15.44 3.83 -2.58
C ARG A 139 15.01 2.87 -3.69
N GLU A 140 14.15 1.90 -3.37
CA GLU A 140 13.84 0.81 -4.29
C GLU A 140 12.67 1.11 -5.22
N ARG A 141 12.96 1.83 -6.31
CA ARG A 141 11.96 2.36 -7.25
C ARG A 141 11.64 1.43 -8.42
N VAL A 142 12.44 0.38 -8.64
CA VAL A 142 12.39 -0.42 -9.87
C VAL A 142 12.23 -1.91 -9.59
N ASN A 143 12.86 -2.43 -8.52
CA ASN A 143 12.85 -3.85 -8.21
C ASN A 143 11.68 -4.21 -7.28
N LYS A 144 10.54 -4.54 -7.89
CA LYS A 144 9.34 -5.01 -7.19
C LYS A 144 9.60 -6.21 -6.28
N ARG A 145 10.47 -7.15 -6.69
CA ARG A 145 10.83 -8.32 -5.88
C ARG A 145 11.52 -7.89 -4.58
N ARG A 146 12.44 -6.92 -4.68
CA ARG A 146 13.13 -6.38 -3.50
C ARG A 146 12.17 -5.68 -2.54
N VAL A 147 11.18 -4.94 -3.04
CA VAL A 147 10.13 -4.35 -2.18
C VAL A 147 9.36 -5.42 -1.40
N LYS A 148 9.01 -6.54 -2.04
CA LYS A 148 8.37 -7.67 -1.35
C LYS A 148 9.23 -8.24 -0.23
N GLU A 149 10.51 -8.50 -0.50
CA GLU A 149 11.44 -8.99 0.51
C GLU A 149 11.51 -8.05 1.73
N MET A 150 11.65 -6.74 1.49
CA MET A 150 11.70 -5.73 2.56
C MET A 150 10.41 -5.67 3.37
N VAL A 151 9.24 -5.79 2.74
CA VAL A 151 7.94 -5.86 3.43
C VAL A 151 7.80 -7.16 4.24
N LYS A 152 8.26 -8.30 3.71
CA LYS A 152 8.25 -9.59 4.41
C LYS A 152 9.14 -9.53 5.66
N GLU A 153 10.35 -8.99 5.56
CA GLU A 153 11.26 -8.79 6.69
C GLU A 153 10.66 -7.84 7.74
N PHE A 154 10.11 -6.71 7.30
CA PHE A 154 9.53 -5.71 8.20
C PHE A 154 8.29 -6.23 8.96
N THR A 155 7.39 -6.98 8.31
CA THR A 155 6.24 -7.57 9.02
C THR A 155 6.66 -8.59 10.07
N LEU A 156 7.77 -9.30 9.87
CA LEU A 156 8.30 -10.24 10.87
C LEU A 156 8.79 -9.50 12.12
N LEU A 157 9.44 -8.34 11.95
CA LEU A 157 9.80 -7.46 13.07
C LEU A 157 8.55 -6.97 13.81
N CYS A 158 7.56 -6.46 13.08
CA CYS A 158 6.30 -6.00 13.66
C CYS A 158 5.58 -7.07 14.50
N ARG A 159 5.69 -8.33 14.09
CA ARG A 159 5.06 -9.50 14.74
C ARG A 159 5.96 -10.24 15.73
N GLY A 160 7.21 -9.79 15.92
CA GLY A 160 8.23 -10.46 16.74
C GLY A 160 8.54 -11.89 16.30
N LEU A 161 8.47 -12.16 15.00
CA LEU A 161 8.79 -13.45 14.39
C LEU A 161 10.18 -13.45 13.70
N HIS A 162 10.88 -12.33 13.74
CA HIS A 162 12.20 -12.20 13.14
C HIS A 162 13.21 -13.09 13.88
N GLY A 163 13.96 -13.92 13.15
CA GLY A 163 14.92 -14.87 13.72
C GLY A 163 14.30 -16.14 14.32
N THR A 164 13.01 -16.42 14.07
CA THR A 164 12.37 -17.69 14.42
C THR A 164 12.25 -18.58 13.18
N ASP A 165 12.20 -19.91 13.36
CA ASP A 165 12.11 -20.90 12.26
C ASP A 165 10.88 -20.73 11.33
N TYR A 166 9.94 -19.86 11.69
CA TYR A 166 8.77 -19.46 10.89
C TYR A 166 9.09 -18.56 9.68
N THR A 167 10.36 -18.31 9.39
CA THR A 167 10.81 -17.72 8.11
C THR A 167 10.56 -18.61 6.91
N ALA A 168 10.31 -19.92 7.11
CA ALA A 168 10.14 -20.92 6.05
C ALA A 168 8.78 -20.89 5.33
N ASP A 169 7.71 -20.34 5.93
CA ASP A 169 6.37 -20.34 5.34
C ASP A 169 6.05 -19.03 4.59
N TYR A 170 6.67 -18.84 3.42
CA TYR A 170 6.42 -17.67 2.55
C TYR A 170 6.45 -17.96 1.05
#